data_AF-A0A093YNB3-F1
#
_entry.id   AF-A0A093YNB3-F1
#
_cell.length_a   1.000
_cell.length_b   1.000
_cell.length_c   1.000
_cell.angle_alpha   90.00
_cell.angle_beta   90.00
_cell.angle_gamma   90.00
#
_symmetry.space_group_name_H-M   'P 1'
#
loop_
_entity.id
_entity.type
_entity.pdbx_description
1 polymer ?
#
loop_
_entity_poly.entity_id
_entity_poly.type
_entity_poly.pdbx_seq_one_letter_code
_entity_poly.pdbx_strand_id
1 'polypeptide(L)'
;MSSKEEEKSAHLNPSSLQRMCERAAIRNIKDIYDVGRMPYDIVKPILARIKIPEQLRQIELASPQIVGETVELWERFIQRDVENWREKNYRPSNPANWPAVYRKYMDEQKAKIDYDKEKLRQALAGIKKEQTNNLSKKVEARYMPKLPRDS
;
A
#
# COMPACT_ATOMS: atom_id res chain seq x y z
N MET A 1 29.97 -19.06 40.02
CA MET A 1 29.22 -20.08 39.27
C MET A 1 27.72 -19.75 39.09
N SER A 2 27.17 -18.75 39.80
CA SER A 2 25.74 -18.38 39.74
C SER A 2 25.27 -17.61 38.49
N SER A 3 26.17 -16.97 37.74
CA SER A 3 25.76 -16.05 36.64
C SER A 3 25.50 -16.75 35.30
N LYS A 4 25.90 -18.02 35.13
CA LYS A 4 25.67 -18.79 33.90
C LYS A 4 24.39 -19.63 33.92
N GLU A 5 23.77 -19.82 35.08
CA GLU A 5 22.51 -20.56 35.21
C GLU A 5 21.29 -19.66 35.00
N GLU A 6 21.39 -18.38 35.38
CA GLU A 6 20.35 -17.37 35.13
C GLU A 6 20.21 -17.06 33.63
N GLU A 7 21.30 -16.94 32.88
CA GLU A 7 21.26 -16.75 31.42
C GLU A 7 20.69 -17.95 30.65
N LYS A 8 20.87 -19.19 31.17
CA LYS A 8 20.26 -20.39 30.56
C LYS A 8 18.76 -20.50 30.85
N SER A 9 18.28 -19.95 31.96
CA SER A 9 16.88 -20.05 32.38
C SER A 9 15.92 -19.19 31.52
N ALA A 10 16.41 -18.06 30.97
CA ALA A 10 15.59 -17.20 30.12
C ALA A 10 15.25 -17.82 28.75
N HIS A 11 16.08 -18.75 28.28
CA HIS A 11 15.92 -19.43 26.98
C HIS A 11 14.96 -20.65 27.06
N LEU A 12 14.50 -21.02 28.26
CA LEU A 12 13.78 -22.28 28.53
C LEU A 12 12.39 -22.07 29.17
N ASN A 13 11.83 -20.87 29.13
CA ASN A 13 10.41 -20.71 29.42
C ASN A 13 9.62 -21.25 28.21
N PRO A 14 8.90 -22.39 28.31
CA PRO A 14 8.01 -22.80 27.25
C PRO A 14 7.04 -21.65 27.01
N SER A 15 7.03 -21.14 25.78
CA SER A 15 6.08 -20.10 25.40
C SER A 15 4.68 -20.59 25.74
N SER A 16 3.89 -19.77 26.42
CA SER A 16 2.49 -20.11 26.73
C SER A 16 1.76 -20.57 25.48
N LEU A 17 0.79 -21.47 25.64
CA LEU A 17 -0.03 -21.98 24.54
C LEU A 17 -0.59 -20.82 23.70
N GLN A 18 -1.07 -19.77 24.36
CA GLN A 18 -1.51 -18.54 23.74
C GLN A 18 -0.45 -17.95 22.80
N ARG A 19 0.78 -17.76 23.26
CA ARG A 19 1.87 -17.18 22.47
C ARG A 19 2.34 -18.10 21.34
N MET A 20 2.14 -19.41 21.46
CA MET A 20 2.36 -20.36 20.36
C MET A 20 1.29 -20.21 19.28
N CYS A 21 0.01 -20.16 19.69
CA CYS A 21 -1.13 -19.96 18.80
C CYS A 21 -1.07 -18.60 18.09
N GLU A 22 -0.77 -17.51 18.81
CA GLU A 22 -0.58 -16.17 18.22
C GLU A 22 0.50 -16.18 17.14
N ARG A 23 1.67 -16.79 17.42
CA ARG A 23 2.75 -16.90 16.43
C ARG A 23 2.33 -17.72 15.21
N ALA A 24 1.58 -18.80 15.41
CA ALA A 24 1.06 -19.61 14.31
C ALA A 24 0.04 -18.82 13.47
N ALA A 25 -0.86 -18.07 14.10
CA ALA A 25 -1.81 -17.20 13.44
C ALA A 25 -1.12 -16.09 12.65
N ILE A 26 -0.11 -15.42 13.23
CA ILE A 26 0.65 -14.37 12.55
C ILE A 26 1.41 -14.93 11.33
N ARG A 27 1.97 -16.15 11.41
CA ARG A 27 2.63 -16.79 10.26
C ARG A 27 1.66 -17.06 9.11
N ASN A 28 0.43 -17.48 9.43
CA ASN A 28 -0.60 -17.79 8.46
C ASN A 28 -1.61 -16.64 8.30
N ILE A 29 -1.21 -15.40 8.59
CA ILE A 29 -2.11 -14.25 8.64
C ILE A 29 -2.90 -14.10 7.33
N LYS A 30 -2.30 -14.44 6.18
CA LYS A 30 -2.90 -14.32 4.85
C LYS A 30 -4.15 -15.19 4.66
N ASP A 31 -4.26 -16.29 5.41
CA ASP A 31 -5.36 -17.24 5.30
C ASP A 31 -6.44 -17.00 6.38
N ILE A 32 -6.28 -15.92 7.17
CA ILE A 32 -7.24 -15.52 8.19
C ILE A 32 -8.21 -14.50 7.58
N TYR A 33 -9.47 -14.92 7.47
CA TYR A 33 -10.57 -14.11 6.94
C TYR A 33 -11.64 -13.79 7.99
N ASP A 34 -11.60 -14.46 9.15
CA ASP A 34 -12.54 -14.27 10.25
C ASP A 34 -11.84 -14.54 11.60
N VAL A 35 -12.28 -13.84 12.63
CA VAL A 35 -11.78 -13.97 14.02
C VAL A 35 -12.85 -14.56 14.96
N GLY A 36 -14.01 -14.94 14.43
CA GLY A 36 -15.05 -15.69 15.13
C GLY A 36 -15.70 -14.86 16.24
N ARG A 37 -15.62 -15.31 17.49
CA ARG A 37 -16.17 -14.61 18.68
C ARG A 37 -15.09 -14.17 19.66
N MET A 38 -13.84 -14.11 19.21
CA MET A 38 -12.74 -13.73 20.10
C MET A 38 -12.82 -12.24 20.47
N PRO A 39 -12.49 -11.87 21.73
CA PRO A 39 -12.42 -10.48 22.15
C PRO A 39 -11.27 -9.77 21.44
N TYR A 40 -11.42 -8.46 21.23
CA TYR A 40 -10.45 -7.66 20.49
C TYR A 40 -9.05 -7.71 21.10
N ASP A 41 -8.92 -7.70 22.44
CA ASP A 41 -7.61 -7.72 23.12
C ASP A 41 -6.71 -8.91 22.72
N ILE A 42 -7.30 -10.09 22.54
CA ILE A 42 -6.57 -11.31 22.16
C ILE A 42 -6.17 -11.28 20.69
N VAL A 43 -7.03 -10.70 19.86
CA VAL A 43 -6.91 -10.70 18.41
C VAL A 43 -6.08 -9.53 17.90
N LYS A 44 -6.02 -8.42 18.66
CA LYS A 44 -5.24 -7.20 18.40
C LYS A 44 -3.79 -7.49 17.98
N PRO A 45 -2.99 -8.32 18.68
CA PRO A 45 -1.60 -8.61 18.26
C PRO A 45 -1.51 -9.31 16.90
N ILE A 46 -2.53 -10.08 16.51
CA ILE A 46 -2.60 -10.78 15.22
C ILE A 46 -2.99 -9.78 14.12
N LEU A 47 -4.06 -9.01 14.34
CA LEU A 47 -4.53 -8.00 13.38
C LEU A 47 -3.51 -6.88 13.15
N ALA A 48 -2.75 -6.50 14.19
CA ALA A 48 -1.69 -5.50 14.08
C ALA A 48 -0.55 -5.90 13.12
N ARG A 49 -0.45 -7.19 12.74
CA ARG A 49 0.53 -7.68 11.77
C ARG A 49 -0.01 -7.72 10.33
N ILE A 50 -1.30 -7.46 10.13
CA ILE A 50 -1.90 -7.38 8.80
C ILE A 50 -1.23 -6.21 8.05
N LYS A 51 -0.76 -6.50 6.84
CA LYS A 51 -0.15 -5.50 5.96
C LYS A 51 -1.15 -4.93 4.94
N ILE A 52 -2.19 -5.70 4.61
CA ILE A 52 -3.12 -5.39 3.53
C ILE A 52 -4.41 -4.85 4.16
N PRO A 53 -4.75 -3.57 3.96
CA PRO A 53 -5.94 -2.97 4.57
C PRO A 53 -7.26 -3.59 4.09
N GLU A 54 -7.29 -4.06 2.83
CA GLU A 54 -8.43 -4.80 2.27
C GLU A 54 -8.72 -6.08 3.05
N GLN A 55 -7.66 -6.77 3.50
CA GLN A 55 -7.81 -7.97 4.32
C GLN A 55 -8.42 -7.62 5.68
N LEU A 56 -7.96 -6.54 6.33
CA LEU A 56 -8.57 -6.09 7.59
C LEU A 56 -10.06 -5.79 7.38
N ARG A 57 -10.43 -5.14 6.27
CA ARG A 57 -11.82 -4.86 5.94
C ARG A 57 -12.66 -6.13 5.74
N GLN A 58 -12.11 -7.18 5.11
CA GLN A 58 -12.80 -8.46 4.99
C GLN A 58 -13.07 -9.08 6.36
N ILE A 59 -12.10 -9.05 7.27
CA ILE A 59 -12.26 -9.57 8.62
C ILE A 59 -13.32 -8.76 9.39
N GLU A 60 -13.35 -7.43 9.26
CA GLU A 60 -14.39 -6.60 9.87
C GLU A 60 -15.81 -6.93 9.37
N LEU A 61 -15.95 -7.28 8.09
CA LEU A 61 -17.25 -7.68 7.52
C LEU A 61 -17.69 -9.05 8.02
N ALA A 62 -16.75 -9.98 8.22
CA ALA A 62 -17.04 -11.30 8.78
C ALA A 62 -17.29 -11.28 10.30
N SER A 63 -16.60 -10.37 11.00
CA SER A 63 -16.62 -10.21 12.46
C SER A 63 -17.07 -8.80 12.87
N PRO A 64 -18.39 -8.53 13.01
CA PRO A 64 -18.90 -7.21 13.37
C PRO A 64 -18.47 -6.71 14.76
N GLN A 65 -18.08 -7.62 15.66
CA GLN A 65 -17.71 -7.29 17.04
C GLN A 65 -16.42 -6.49 17.18
N ILE A 66 -15.50 -6.58 16.20
CA ILE A 66 -14.25 -5.82 16.22
C ILE A 66 -14.40 -4.44 15.56
N VAL A 67 -15.55 -4.17 14.92
CA VAL A 67 -15.80 -2.93 14.20
C VAL A 67 -15.85 -1.77 15.19
N GLY A 68 -14.99 -0.78 14.99
CA GLY A 68 -14.87 0.39 15.86
C GLY A 68 -13.71 0.32 16.85
N GLU A 69 -13.17 -0.87 17.14
CA GLU A 69 -11.95 -1.05 17.93
C GLU A 69 -10.68 -1.08 17.06
N THR A 70 -10.84 -1.35 15.76
CA THR A 70 -9.76 -1.39 14.75
C THR A 70 -9.21 -0.01 14.34
N VAL A 71 -9.62 1.08 14.99
CA VAL A 71 -9.22 2.47 14.72
C VAL A 71 -7.70 2.61 14.60
N GLU A 72 -6.98 2.11 15.60
CA GLU A 72 -5.51 2.20 15.66
C GLU A 72 -4.84 1.53 14.46
N LEU A 73 -5.44 0.47 13.92
CA LEU A 73 -4.91 -0.27 12.78
C LEU A 73 -5.07 0.54 11.49
N TRP A 74 -6.23 1.16 11.31
CA TRP A 74 -6.48 2.04 10.16
C TRP A 74 -5.60 3.28 10.19
N GLU A 75 -5.39 3.90 11.35
CA GLU A 75 -4.47 5.02 11.49
C GLU A 75 -3.04 4.62 11.08
N ARG A 76 -2.57 3.43 11.48
CA ARG A 76 -1.25 2.91 11.06
C ARG A 76 -1.16 2.70 9.55
N PHE A 77 -2.23 2.25 8.90
CA PHE A 77 -2.25 2.12 7.43
C PHE A 77 -2.17 3.47 6.74
N ILE A 78 -2.94 4.45 7.21
CA ILE A 78 -2.91 5.81 6.67
C ILE A 78 -1.51 6.43 6.86
N GLN A 79 -0.92 6.26 8.05
CA GLN A 79 0.43 6.73 8.35
C GLN A 79 1.50 6.15 7.42
N ARG A 80 1.35 4.89 7.03
CA ARG A 80 2.28 4.17 6.15
C ARG A 80 2.07 4.53 4.68
N ASP A 81 0.82 4.62 4.23
CA ASP A 81 0.49 4.66 2.81
C ASP A 81 0.30 6.09 2.26
N VAL A 82 0.18 7.11 3.13
CA VAL A 82 -0.10 8.50 2.75
C VAL A 82 0.97 9.45 3.27
N GLU A 83 1.85 9.91 2.38
CA GLU A 83 2.67 11.11 2.62
C GLU A 83 1.71 12.32 2.78
N ASN A 84 1.78 13.05 3.89
CA ASN A 84 0.91 14.19 4.28
C ASN A 84 -0.45 13.85 4.96
N TRP A 85 -0.60 12.65 5.53
CA TRP A 85 -1.81 12.32 6.32
C TRP A 85 -2.10 13.32 7.46
N ARG A 86 -1.06 13.91 8.06
CA ARG A 86 -1.19 14.87 9.18
C ARG A 86 -1.88 16.18 8.78
N GLU A 87 -1.72 16.60 7.53
CA GLU A 87 -2.29 17.87 7.06
C GLU A 87 -3.78 17.75 6.77
N LYS A 88 -4.22 16.60 6.26
CA LYS A 88 -5.63 16.36 5.91
C LYS A 88 -6.48 16.00 7.13
N ASN A 89 -5.91 15.23 8.06
CA ASN A 89 -6.54 14.83 9.33
C ASN A 89 -8.01 14.39 9.19
N TYR A 90 -8.35 13.64 8.14
CA TYR A 90 -9.70 13.12 7.98
C TYR A 90 -10.02 12.16 9.13
N ARG A 91 -10.93 12.57 10.01
CA ARG A 91 -11.40 11.76 11.12
C ARG A 91 -12.90 11.49 10.96
N PRO A 92 -13.33 10.22 10.93
CA PRO A 92 -14.75 9.91 10.84
C PRO A 92 -15.44 10.22 12.17
N SER A 93 -16.70 10.67 12.10
CA SER A 93 -17.53 10.88 13.30
C SER A 93 -17.81 9.56 14.05
N ASN A 94 -17.99 8.47 13.30
CA ASN A 94 -18.13 7.12 13.84
C ASN A 94 -16.82 6.33 13.65
N PRO A 95 -16.22 5.76 14.72
CA PRO A 95 -15.09 4.83 14.62
C PRO A 95 -15.27 3.68 13.63
N ALA A 96 -16.50 3.23 13.38
CA ALA A 96 -16.77 2.18 12.39
C ALA A 96 -16.46 2.59 10.93
N ASN A 97 -16.32 3.89 10.66
CA ASN A 97 -16.19 4.43 9.30
C ASN A 97 -14.74 4.72 8.86
N TRP A 98 -13.74 4.29 9.63
CA TRP A 98 -12.32 4.36 9.22
C TRP A 98 -12.01 3.74 7.84
N PRO A 99 -12.61 2.61 7.46
CA PRO A 99 -12.40 2.03 6.12
C PRO A 99 -12.81 2.96 4.99
N ALA A 100 -13.88 3.74 5.17
CA ALA A 100 -14.32 4.73 4.20
C ALA A 100 -13.34 5.91 4.10
N VAL A 101 -12.76 6.32 5.22
CA VAL A 101 -11.72 7.35 5.26
C VAL A 101 -10.46 6.89 4.53
N TYR A 102 -9.99 5.67 4.80
CA TYR A 102 -8.86 5.09 4.10
C TYR A 102 -9.09 5.03 2.58
N ARG A 103 -10.30 4.62 2.14
CA ARG A 103 -10.66 4.60 0.72
C ARG A 103 -10.56 5.99 0.08
N LYS A 104 -11.04 7.04 0.75
CA LYS A 104 -10.91 8.43 0.25
C LYS A 104 -9.45 8.83 0.05
N TYR A 105 -8.58 8.52 1.00
CA TYR A 105 -7.14 8.78 0.86
C TYR A 105 -6.54 8.06 -0.37
N MET A 106 -6.89 6.80 -0.57
CA MET A 106 -6.39 6.01 -1.70
C MET A 106 -6.90 6.53 -3.05
N ASP A 107 -8.17 6.93 -3.13
CA ASP A 107 -8.75 7.50 -4.34
C ASP A 107 -8.06 8.83 -4.72
N GLU A 108 -7.77 9.70 -3.74
CA GLU A 108 -7.03 10.94 -3.96
C GLU A 108 -5.59 10.68 -4.44
N GLN A 109 -4.88 9.72 -3.82
CA GLN A 109 -3.52 9.36 -4.23
C GLN A 109 -3.51 8.79 -5.65
N LYS A 110 -4.47 7.92 -5.96
CA LYS A 110 -4.62 7.36 -7.31
C LYS A 110 -4.87 8.46 -8.34
N ALA A 111 -5.78 9.40 -8.04
CA ALA A 111 -6.06 10.53 -8.91
C ALA A 111 -4.81 11.40 -9.17
N LYS A 112 -4.01 11.65 -8.13
CA LYS A 112 -2.74 12.39 -8.25
C LYS A 112 -1.74 11.65 -9.14
N ILE A 113 -1.54 10.35 -8.90
CA ILE A 113 -0.64 9.52 -9.70
C ILE A 113 -1.08 9.48 -11.16
N ASP A 114 -2.38 9.36 -11.42
CA ASP A 114 -2.90 9.30 -12.80
C ASP A 114 -2.75 10.65 -13.51
N TYR A 115 -2.95 11.77 -12.80
CA TYR A 115 -2.65 13.10 -13.31
C TYR A 115 -1.16 13.27 -13.66
N ASP A 116 -0.26 12.85 -12.76
CA ASP A 116 1.19 12.96 -12.96
C ASP A 116 1.67 12.08 -14.13
N LYS A 117 1.10 10.88 -14.26
CA LYS A 117 1.36 9.99 -15.42
C LYS A 117 0.93 10.65 -16.73
N GLU A 118 -0.24 11.28 -16.75
CA GLU A 118 -0.75 11.91 -17.97
C GLU A 118 0.10 13.13 -18.35
N LYS A 119 0.49 13.95 -17.37
CA LYS A 119 1.41 15.07 -17.57
C LYS A 119 2.76 14.60 -18.11
N LEU A 120 3.31 13.52 -17.57
CA LEU A 120 4.55 12.92 -18.05
C LEU A 120 4.42 12.41 -19.49
N ARG A 121 3.30 11.75 -19.83
CA ARG A 121 3.02 11.29 -21.20
C ARG A 121 2.98 12.44 -22.18
N GLN A 122 2.32 13.54 -21.84
CA GLN A 122 2.22 14.72 -22.69
C GLN A 122 3.60 15.37 -22.92
N ALA A 123 4.42 15.49 -21.87
CA ALA A 123 5.77 16.01 -21.99
C ALA A 123 6.65 15.14 -22.91
N LEU A 124 6.61 13.80 -22.74
CA LEU A 124 7.35 12.87 -23.59
C LEU A 124 6.90 12.89 -25.05
N ALA A 125 5.59 13.04 -25.29
CA ALA A 125 5.04 13.18 -26.64
C ALA A 125 5.53 14.47 -27.33
N GLY A 126 5.63 15.58 -26.59
CA GLY A 126 6.23 16.83 -27.07
C GLY A 126 7.69 16.66 -27.50
N ILE A 127 8.52 16.07 -26.63
CA ILE A 127 9.94 15.82 -26.91
C ILE A 127 10.12 14.92 -28.14
N LYS A 128 9.33 13.85 -28.25
CA LYS A 128 9.40 12.94 -29.42
C LYS A 128 9.04 13.68 -30.71
N LYS A 129 8.03 14.55 -30.68
CA LYS A 129 7.62 15.36 -31.83
C LYS A 129 8.72 16.32 -32.27
N GLU A 130 9.38 16.99 -31.32
CA GLU A 130 10.53 17.86 -31.58
C GLU A 130 11.71 17.10 -32.18
N GLN A 131 12.05 15.93 -31.63
CA GLN A 131 13.10 15.08 -32.21
C GLN A 131 12.79 14.66 -33.65
N THR A 132 11.54 14.26 -33.94
CA THR A 132 11.15 13.90 -35.32
C THR A 132 11.11 15.08 -36.28
N ASN A 133 10.80 16.29 -35.78
CA ASN A 133 10.85 17.50 -36.59
C ASN A 133 12.28 17.93 -36.90
N ASN A 134 13.20 17.75 -35.95
CA ASN A 134 14.61 18.11 -36.10
C ASN A 134 15.41 17.07 -36.92
N LEU A 135 14.94 15.83 -37.01
CA LEU A 135 15.54 14.80 -37.87
C LEU A 135 15.00 14.91 -39.31
N SER A 136 15.92 14.89 -40.28
CA SER A 136 15.65 15.10 -41.70
C SER A 136 14.48 14.25 -42.23
N LYS A 137 13.47 14.90 -42.84
CA LYS A 137 12.39 14.22 -43.57
C LYS A 137 12.97 13.55 -44.80
N LYS A 138 12.75 12.23 -44.98
CA LYS A 138 13.03 11.55 -46.25
C LYS A 138 12.14 12.17 -47.34
N VAL A 139 12.74 12.95 -48.23
CA VAL A 139 12.08 13.46 -49.43
C VAL A 139 12.19 12.41 -50.53
N GLU A 140 11.08 12.11 -51.20
CA GLU A 140 11.10 11.19 -52.34
C GLU A 140 11.91 11.79 -53.49
N ALA A 141 12.71 10.96 -54.17
CA ALA A 141 13.66 11.38 -55.22
C ALA A 141 13.00 12.18 -56.37
N ARG A 142 11.69 12.03 -56.59
CA ARG A 142 10.92 12.79 -57.58
C ARG A 142 10.80 14.29 -57.28
N TYR A 143 10.99 14.69 -56.02
CA TYR A 143 10.99 16.09 -55.58
C TYR A 143 12.40 16.67 -55.41
N MET A 144 13.45 15.90 -55.73
CA MET A 144 14.81 16.43 -55.73
C MET A 144 15.08 17.26 -56.99
N PRO A 145 15.82 18.37 -56.87
CA PRO A 145 16.30 19.12 -58.03
C PRO A 145 17.10 18.18 -58.94
N LYS A 146 16.81 18.19 -60.23
CA LYS A 146 17.59 17.42 -61.21
C LYS A 146 19.01 18.01 -61.25
N LEU A 147 20.01 17.14 -61.12
CA LEU A 147 21.42 17.54 -61.20
C LEU A 147 21.70 18.20 -62.56
N PRO A 148 22.47 19.31 -62.60
CA PRO A 148 22.89 19.92 -63.84
C PRO A 148 23.63 18.90 -64.71
N ARG A 149 23.29 18.86 -65.99
CA ARG A 149 23.93 17.99 -66.97
C ARG A 149 25.15 18.75 -67.50
N ASP A 150 26.34 18.38 -67.06
CA ASP A 150 27.57 18.91 -67.64
C ASP A 150 27.60 18.57 -69.14
N SER A 151 27.84 19.61 -69.95
CA SER A 151 27.87 19.56 -71.42
C SER A 151 29.23 19.14 -71.94
#